data_AF-A0A1Q3H3H3-F1
#
_entry.id   AF-A0A1Q3H3H3-F1
#
_cell.length_a   1.000
_cell.length_b   1.000
_cell.length_c   1.000
_cell.angle_alpha   90.00
_cell.angle_beta   90.00
_cell.angle_gamma   90.00
#
_symmetry.space_group_name_H-M   'P 1'
#
loop_
_entity.id
_entity.type
_entity.pdbx_description
1 polymer ?
#
loop_
_entity_poly.entity_id
_entity_poly.type
_entity_poly.pdbx_seq_one_letter_code
_entity_poly.pdbx_strand_id
1 'polypeptide(L)'
;MNTINSEYWETLTVNAPAGFVVYFLKKQENVKSAFGNQDIEIDHFKKLNDRVFSCQVKKASREKKFLDSLRNSFFKQLPKKLPHISQNFIEIKYGK
;
A
#
# COMPACT_ATOMS: atom_id res chain seq x y z
N MET A 1 -2.48 10.37 -32.33
CA MET A 1 -2.14 10.55 -30.91
C MET A 1 -2.52 9.27 -30.19
N ASN A 2 -1.56 8.35 -29.99
CA ASN A 2 -1.80 7.13 -29.22
C ASN A 2 -1.41 7.41 -27.77
N THR A 3 -2.38 7.74 -26.92
CA THR A 3 -2.23 7.60 -25.47
C THR A 3 -2.24 6.11 -25.18
N ILE A 4 -1.07 5.48 -25.25
CA ILE A 4 -0.87 4.15 -24.70
C ILE A 4 -1.01 4.30 -23.19
N ASN A 5 -2.22 4.11 -22.67
CA ASN A 5 -2.45 3.82 -21.26
C ASN A 5 -1.87 2.42 -21.01
N SER A 6 -0.55 2.31 -20.97
CA SER A 6 0.09 1.09 -20.48
C SER A 6 -0.24 1.01 -19.01
N GLU A 7 -1.15 0.11 -18.66
CA GLU A 7 -1.32 -0.32 -17.29
C GLU A 7 -0.04 -1.08 -16.91
N TYR A 8 0.80 -0.49 -16.07
CA TYR A 8 2.00 -1.16 -15.56
C TYR A 8 1.88 -1.36 -14.06
N TRP A 9 2.35 -2.51 -13.61
CA TRP A 9 2.47 -2.84 -12.20
C TRP A 9 3.74 -2.22 -11.65
N GLU A 10 3.64 -1.50 -10.54
CA GLU A 10 4.82 -1.01 -9.81
C GLU A 10 4.92 -1.66 -8.45
N THR A 11 6.13 -2.10 -8.13
CA THR A 11 6.45 -2.59 -6.79
C THR A 11 6.54 -1.40 -5.85
N LEU A 12 5.89 -1.50 -4.70
CA LEU A 12 6.01 -0.61 -3.57
C LEU A 12 6.63 -1.35 -2.40
N THR A 13 7.45 -0.65 -1.64
CA THR A 13 7.90 -1.07 -0.32
C THR A 13 7.17 -0.27 0.74
N VAL A 14 6.60 -0.96 1.72
CA VAL A 14 5.84 -0.40 2.82
C VAL A 14 6.57 -0.72 4.10
N ASN A 15 7.03 0.33 4.79
CA ASN A 15 7.69 0.26 6.09
C ASN A 15 6.68 0.61 7.18
N ALA A 16 6.57 -0.25 8.18
CA ALA A 16 5.70 -0.09 9.34
C ALA A 16 6.25 -0.87 10.55
N PRO A 17 5.83 -0.57 11.79
CA PRO A 17 6.15 -1.40 12.95
C PRO A 17 5.73 -2.86 12.75
N ALA A 18 6.47 -3.78 13.36
CA ALA A 18 6.38 -5.20 13.03
C ALA A 18 4.97 -5.81 13.21
N GLY A 19 4.24 -5.38 14.24
CA GLY A 19 2.85 -5.80 14.43
C GLY A 19 1.94 -5.42 13.26
N PHE A 20 2.16 -4.27 12.62
CA PHE A 20 1.38 -3.82 11.48
C PHE A 20 1.78 -4.51 10.18
N VAL A 21 3.07 -4.80 9.98
CA VAL A 21 3.51 -5.62 8.84
C VAL A 21 2.85 -6.98 8.88
N VAL A 22 2.89 -7.66 10.03
CA VAL A 22 2.21 -8.95 10.22
C VAL A 22 0.70 -8.81 10.02
N TYR A 23 0.09 -7.74 10.53
CA TYR A 23 -1.33 -7.47 10.36
C TYR A 23 -1.72 -7.34 8.87
N PHE A 24 -1.04 -6.48 8.11
CA PHE A 24 -1.32 -6.29 6.69
C PHE A 24 -1.13 -7.57 5.88
N LEU A 25 -0.07 -8.32 6.15
CA LEU A 25 0.20 -9.60 5.49
C LEU A 25 -0.81 -10.69 5.84
N LYS A 26 -1.44 -10.66 7.02
CA LYS A 26 -2.55 -11.57 7.37
C LYS A 26 -3.89 -11.12 6.79
N LYS A 27 -4.01 -9.84 6.46
CA LYS A 27 -5.26 -9.20 6.00
C LYS A 27 -5.18 -8.78 4.54
N GLN A 28 -4.37 -9.46 3.73
CA GLN A 28 -4.14 -9.10 2.32
C GLN A 28 -5.46 -9.00 1.54
N GLU A 29 -6.38 -9.94 1.69
CA GLU A 29 -7.68 -9.90 0.99
C GLU A 29 -8.51 -8.67 1.38
N ASN A 30 -8.54 -8.30 2.67
CA ASN A 30 -9.22 -7.09 3.12
C ASN A 30 -8.55 -5.83 2.57
N VAL A 31 -7.22 -5.81 2.56
CA VAL A 31 -6.43 -4.72 1.98
C VAL A 31 -6.76 -4.60 0.48
N LYS A 32 -6.69 -5.70 -0.28
CA LYS A 32 -7.06 -5.78 -1.70
C LYS A 32 -8.44 -5.22 -1.96
N SER A 33 -9.45 -5.70 -1.23
CA SER A 33 -10.84 -5.25 -1.37
C SER A 33 -10.99 -3.75 -1.06
N ALA A 34 -10.32 -3.25 -0.03
CA ALA A 34 -10.38 -1.83 0.31
C ALA A 34 -9.73 -0.91 -0.73
N PHE A 35 -8.65 -1.36 -1.37
CA PHE A 35 -8.03 -0.66 -2.49
C PHE A 35 -8.86 -0.76 -3.78
N GLY A 36 -9.54 -1.89 -4.01
CA GLY A 36 -10.47 -2.07 -5.13
C GLY A 36 -11.63 -1.06 -5.10
N ASN A 37 -12.13 -0.69 -3.92
CA ASN A 37 -13.13 0.37 -3.75
C ASN A 37 -12.61 1.78 -4.14
N GLN A 38 -11.32 1.92 -4.41
CA GLN A 38 -10.66 3.15 -4.84
C GLN A 38 -10.15 3.06 -6.28
N ASP A 39 -10.54 2.03 -7.03
CA ASP A 39 -10.04 1.74 -8.38
C ASP A 39 -8.52 1.47 -8.39
N ILE A 40 -7.98 0.94 -7.29
CA ILE A 40 -6.56 0.60 -7.15
C ILE A 40 -6.45 -0.91 -7.00
N GLU A 41 -5.81 -1.55 -7.97
CA GLU A 41 -5.44 -2.96 -7.84
C GLU A 41 -4.12 -3.08 -7.09
N ILE A 42 -4.09 -3.94 -6.06
CA ILE A 42 -2.89 -4.23 -5.27
C ILE A 42 -2.74 -5.74 -5.12
N ASP A 43 -1.53 -6.27 -5.31
CA ASP A 43 -1.27 -7.70 -5.20
C ASP A 43 0.19 -7.99 -4.80
N HIS A 44 0.62 -9.25 -4.90
CA HIS A 44 1.98 -9.74 -4.72
C HIS A 44 2.63 -9.26 -3.42
N PHE A 45 1.89 -9.42 -2.31
CA PHE A 45 2.38 -9.09 -0.99
C PHE A 45 3.49 -10.06 -0.57
N LYS A 46 4.65 -9.52 -0.23
CA LYS A 46 5.82 -10.29 0.19
C LYS A 46 6.49 -9.64 1.39
N LYS A 47 6.71 -10.39 2.46
CA LYS A 47 7.51 -9.92 3.60
C LYS A 47 8.96 -9.77 3.14
N LEU A 48 9.55 -8.59 3.36
CA LEU A 48 10.97 -8.35 3.12
C LEU A 48 11.78 -8.49 4.42
N ASN A 49 11.25 -7.95 5.51
CA ASN A 49 11.77 -8.15 6.88
C ASN A 49 10.65 -7.89 7.90
N ASP A 50 10.97 -7.86 9.19
CA ASP A 50 9.96 -7.67 10.25
C ASP A 50 9.26 -6.32 10.19
N ARG A 51 9.88 -5.30 9.60
CA ARG A 51 9.33 -3.93 9.50
C ARG A 51 8.99 -3.50 8.08
N VAL A 52 9.21 -4.37 7.09
CA VAL A 52 9.01 -4.02 5.69
C VAL A 52 8.34 -5.17 4.94
N PHE A 53 7.32 -4.85 4.17
CA PHE A 53 6.79 -5.73 3.12
C PHE A 53 6.77 -5.00 1.78
N SER A 54 6.77 -5.76 0.69
CA SER A 54 6.49 -5.25 -0.65
C SER A 54 5.11 -5.68 -1.11
N CYS A 55 4.52 -4.88 -1.98
CA CYS A 55 3.31 -5.20 -2.74
C CYS A 55 3.44 -4.58 -4.13
N GLN A 56 2.70 -5.10 -5.10
CA GLN A 56 2.58 -4.48 -6.42
C GLN A 56 1.27 -3.72 -6.48
N VAL A 57 1.28 -2.53 -7.07
CA VAL A 57 0.07 -1.77 -7.38
C VAL A 57 -0.03 -1.59 -8.87
N LYS A 58 -1.22 -1.80 -9.41
CA LYS A 58 -1.51 -1.45 -10.80
C LYS A 58 -1.67 0.05 -10.88
N LYS A 59 -0.91 0.68 -11.77
CA LYS A 59 -0.80 2.13 -11.84
C LYS A 59 -1.31 2.62 -13.19
N ALA A 60 -2.34 3.46 -13.16
CA ALA A 60 -2.81 4.19 -14.34
C ALA A 60 -2.03 5.51 -14.57
N SER A 61 -1.39 6.10 -13.54
CA SER A 61 -0.67 7.39 -13.67
C SER A 61 0.44 7.63 -12.62
N ARG A 62 1.53 8.34 -12.98
CA ARG A 62 2.70 8.68 -12.13
C ARG A 62 2.51 9.94 -11.26
N GLU A 63 1.32 10.16 -10.73
CA GLU A 63 1.10 11.35 -9.91
C GLU A 63 1.71 11.23 -8.51
N LYS A 64 2.40 12.28 -8.05
CA LYS A 64 3.02 12.34 -6.72
C LYS A 64 1.99 12.16 -5.58
N LYS A 65 0.74 12.59 -5.80
CA LYS A 65 -0.39 12.43 -4.87
C LYS A 65 -0.81 10.97 -4.66
N PHE A 66 -0.39 10.06 -5.53
CA PHE A 66 -0.76 8.66 -5.46
C PHE A 66 -0.18 7.96 -4.21
N LEU A 67 1.10 8.20 -3.89
CA LEU A 67 1.72 7.60 -2.70
C LEU A 67 1.06 8.05 -1.39
N ASP A 68 0.68 9.33 -1.30
CA ASP A 68 -0.04 9.85 -0.14
C ASP A 68 -1.44 9.22 -0.01
N SER A 69 -2.13 9.02 -1.14
CA SER A 69 -3.41 8.31 -1.17
C SER A 69 -3.26 6.87 -0.68
N LEU A 70 -2.27 6.14 -1.19
CA LEU A 70 -1.98 4.77 -0.75
C LEU A 70 -1.69 4.71 0.74
N ARG A 71 -0.85 5.62 1.24
CA ARG A 71 -0.51 5.70 2.66
C ARG A 71 -1.76 5.90 3.50
N ASN A 72 -2.63 6.83 3.12
CA ASN A 72 -3.89 7.09 3.81
C ASN A 72 -4.82 5.87 3.78
N SER A 73 -4.85 5.14 2.68
CA SER A 73 -5.65 3.91 2.55
C SER A 73 -5.14 2.79 3.45
N PHE A 74 -3.82 2.60 3.55
CA PHE A 74 -3.25 1.67 4.54
C PHE A 74 -3.60 2.10 5.97
N PHE A 75 -3.53 3.40 6.30
CA PHE A 75 -3.96 3.90 7.60
C PHE A 75 -5.43 3.57 7.90
N LYS A 76 -6.33 3.69 6.92
CA LYS A 76 -7.75 3.35 7.07
C LYS A 76 -8.00 1.85 7.31
N GLN A 77 -7.07 0.98 6.92
CA GLN A 77 -7.18 -0.47 7.15
C GLN A 77 -6.71 -0.91 8.54
N LEU A 78 -6.15 0.02 9.32
CA LEU A 78 -5.71 -0.27 10.67
C LEU A 78 -6.90 -0.43 11.64
N PRO A 79 -6.71 -1.14 12.77
CA PRO A 79 -7.72 -1.25 13.81
C PRO A 79 -8.15 0.13 14.35
N LYS A 80 -9.46 0.32 14.63
CA LYS A 80 -10.02 1.60 15.11
C LYS A 80 -9.44 2.12 16.43
N LYS A 81 -8.85 1.24 17.26
CA LYS A 81 -8.24 1.59 18.55
C LYS A 81 -6.73 1.78 18.43
N LEU A 82 -6.31 2.75 17.61
CA LEU A 82 -4.91 3.15 17.57
C LEU A 82 -4.65 4.36 18.46
N PRO A 83 -3.55 4.37 19.23
CA PRO A 83 -3.13 5.56 19.96
C PRO A 83 -2.97 6.76 19.01
N HIS A 84 -3.35 7.96 19.44
CA HIS A 84 -3.30 9.19 18.64
C HIS A 84 -1.88 9.51 18.09
N ILE A 85 -0.85 8.93 18.69
CA ILE A 85 0.58 9.02 18.31
C ILE A 85 0.88 8.26 16.99
N SER A 86 -0.08 7.52 16.44
CA SER A 86 0.12 6.61 15.32
C SER A 86 0.06 7.28 13.92
N GLN A 87 -0.04 8.60 13.83
CA GLN A 87 -0.09 9.28 12.54
C GLN A 87 1.33 9.41 11.98
N ASN A 88 1.60 8.79 10.82
CA ASN A 88 2.86 8.80 10.05
C ASN A 88 3.90 7.68 10.30
N PHE A 89 3.55 6.56 10.94
CA PHE A 89 4.50 5.43 11.01
C PHE A 89 4.61 4.60 9.71
N ILE A 90 3.64 4.73 8.80
CA ILE A 90 3.64 4.02 7.52
C ILE A 90 4.39 4.87 6.49
N GLU A 91 5.52 4.37 6.02
CA GLU A 91 6.27 4.95 4.92
C GLU A 91 6.11 4.07 3.67
N ILE A 92 5.80 4.68 2.53
CA ILE A 92 5.65 3.99 1.25
C ILE A 92 6.63 4.58 0.25
N LYS A 93 7.40 3.71 -0.40
CA LYS A 93 8.37 4.07 -1.44
C LYS A 93 8.14 3.18 -2.65
N TYR A 94 8.38 3.72 -3.85
CA TYR A 94 8.53 2.87 -5.02
C TYR A 94 9.74 1.95 -4.81
N GLY A 95 9.56 0.66 -5.05
CA GLY A 95 10.64 -0.31 -5.08
C GLY A 95 11.59 0.03 -6.23
N LYS A 96 12.89 -0.14 -6.00
CA LYS A 96 13.85 -0.28 -7.09
C LYS A 96 13.74 -1.66 -7.71
#